data_AF-A0A973GZP9-F1
#
_entry.id   AF-A0A973GZP9-F1
#
_cell.length_a   1.000
_cell.length_b   1.000
_cell.length_c   1.000
_cell.angle_alpha   90.00
_cell.angle_beta   90.00
_cell.angle_gamma   90.00
#
_symmetry.space_group_name_H-M   'P 1'
#
loop_
_entity.id
_entity.type
_entity.pdbx_description
1 polymer ?
#
loop_
_entity_poly.entity_id
_entity_poly.type
_entity_poly.pdbx_seq_one_letter_code
_entity_poly.pdbx_strand_id
1 'polypeptide(L)'
;MNWFYADDILGWLGHDPNRTYAPIAELCAALGLSAAKEERRLRAHTVLAAGAKRLPVETDTGDVQMLCLKVELLPLWLLTLDVGQVSDPAGRARLELFQREAASTLWQTARPQGLDSGDVLLPSRHQQSQAEQAYVGTMAMATLARHQMMIERQLDGVGAEDADDDQGADPWA
;
A
#
# COMPACT_ATOMS: atom_id res chain seq x y z
N MET A 1 6.95 9.89 8.84
CA MET A 1 6.28 9.86 7.52
C MET A 1 4.86 9.39 7.79
N ASN A 2 3.86 10.28 7.83
CA ASN A 2 2.48 9.89 8.13
C ASN A 2 1.88 9.20 6.91
N TRP A 3 1.61 7.90 7.01
CA TRP A 3 0.81 7.19 6.01
C TRP A 3 -0.62 7.69 6.09
N PHE A 4 -0.98 8.56 5.15
CA PHE A 4 -2.34 9.04 4.94
C PHE A 4 -3.11 7.92 4.24
N TYR A 5 -3.61 6.96 5.01
CA TYR A 5 -4.88 6.34 4.65
C TYR A 5 -5.94 7.33 5.12
N ALA A 6 -6.61 8.01 4.20
CA ALA A 6 -7.81 8.79 4.48
C ALA A 6 -8.63 8.13 5.60
N ASP A 7 -8.69 8.77 6.78
CA ASP A 7 -9.46 8.31 7.96
C ASP A 7 -9.45 6.78 8.11
N ASP A 8 -8.31 6.19 8.49
CA ASP A 8 -8.08 4.73 8.70
C ASP A 8 -9.24 3.85 8.22
N ILE A 9 -9.35 3.66 6.89
CA ILE A 9 -10.48 2.93 6.30
C ILE A 9 -10.60 1.52 6.88
N LEU A 10 -9.48 0.92 7.32
CA LEU A 10 -9.46 -0.37 7.99
C LEU A 10 -10.06 -0.26 9.40
N GLY A 11 -9.67 0.76 10.16
CA GLY A 11 -10.30 1.12 11.43
C GLY A 11 -11.80 1.39 11.30
N TRP A 12 -12.25 2.08 10.24
CA TRP A 12 -13.68 2.28 9.96
C TRP A 12 -14.41 0.97 9.65
N LEU A 13 -13.77 0.07 8.91
CA LEU A 13 -14.28 -1.27 8.66
C LEU A 13 -14.27 -2.18 9.91
N GLY A 14 -13.82 -1.65 11.06
CA GLY A 14 -13.75 -2.38 12.32
C GLY A 14 -12.63 -3.41 12.37
N HIS A 15 -11.64 -3.30 11.48
CA HIS A 15 -10.50 -4.22 11.47
C HIS A 15 -9.58 -3.95 12.66
N ASP A 16 -9.28 -4.98 13.43
CA ASP A 16 -8.31 -4.92 14.53
C ASP A 16 -6.88 -4.94 13.97
N PRO A 17 -6.04 -3.92 14.24
CA PRO A 17 -4.68 -3.84 13.73
C PRO A 17 -3.78 -5.01 14.14
N ASN A 18 -4.12 -5.75 15.20
CA ASN A 18 -3.36 -6.92 15.64
C ASN A 18 -3.73 -8.21 14.87
N ARG A 19 -4.81 -8.19 14.08
CA ARG A 19 -5.23 -9.35 13.28
C ARG A 19 -4.50 -9.34 11.94
N THR A 20 -3.89 -10.47 11.56
CA THR A 20 -3.24 -10.65 10.25
C THR A 20 -4.22 -11.02 9.13
N TYR A 21 -5.43 -11.45 9.49
CA TYR A 21 -6.49 -11.83 8.57
C TYR A 21 -7.79 -11.11 8.94
N ALA A 22 -8.53 -10.67 7.93
CA ALA A 22 -9.83 -10.01 8.08
C ALA A 22 -10.94 -10.88 7.47
N PRO A 23 -12.05 -11.13 8.19
CA PRO A 23 -13.20 -11.87 7.66
C PRO A 23 -13.92 -11.04 6.58
N ILE A 24 -14.02 -11.57 5.36
CA ILE A 24 -14.61 -10.84 4.23
C ILE A 24 -16.09 -10.55 4.46
N ALA A 25 -16.79 -11.46 5.13
CA ALA A 25 -18.21 -11.29 5.44
C ALA A 25 -18.46 -10.07 6.35
N GLU A 26 -17.62 -9.84 7.36
CA GLU A 26 -17.72 -8.68 8.27
C GLU A 26 -17.45 -7.38 7.53
N LEU A 27 -16.39 -7.34 6.71
CA LEU A 27 -16.06 -6.18 5.88
C LEU A 27 -17.18 -5.86 4.87
N CYS A 28 -17.76 -6.89 4.26
CA CYS A 28 -18.90 -6.73 3.36
C CYS A 28 -20.13 -6.19 4.10
N ALA A 29 -20.38 -6.64 5.33
CA ALA A 29 -21.48 -6.13 6.14
C ALA A 29 -21.29 -4.63 6.46
N ALA A 30 -20.08 -4.21 6.82
CA ALA A 30 -19.74 -2.80 7.05
C ALA A 30 -19.95 -1.92 5.80
N LEU A 31 -19.70 -2.45 4.60
CA LEU A 31 -19.90 -1.76 3.32
C LEU A 31 -21.34 -1.91 2.75
N GLY A 32 -22.18 -2.74 3.36
CA GLY A 32 -23.50 -3.09 2.81
C GLY A 32 -23.42 -3.85 1.47
N LEU A 33 -22.42 -4.72 1.32
CA LEU A 33 -22.19 -5.57 0.15
C LEU A 33 -22.60 -7.02 0.41
N SER A 34 -22.85 -7.77 -0.68
CA SER A 34 -23.14 -9.20 -0.58
C SER A 34 -21.86 -10.02 -0.38
N ALA A 35 -21.69 -10.60 0.81
CA ALA A 35 -20.55 -11.46 1.13
C ALA A 35 -20.41 -12.63 0.14
N ALA A 36 -21.50 -13.32 -0.22
CA ALA A 36 -21.45 -14.46 -1.15
C ALA A 36 -20.94 -14.08 -2.55
N LYS A 37 -21.34 -12.89 -3.05
CA LYS A 37 -20.86 -12.37 -4.33
C LYS A 37 -19.38 -12.04 -4.27
N GLU A 38 -18.94 -11.37 -3.20
CA GLU A 38 -17.55 -10.98 -3.02
C GLU A 38 -16.63 -12.17 -2.77
N GLU A 39 -17.05 -13.18 -1.98
CA GLU A 39 -16.28 -14.41 -1.82
C GLU A 39 -16.04 -15.12 -3.16
N ARG A 40 -17.05 -15.13 -4.05
CA ARG A 40 -16.89 -15.71 -5.40
C ARG A 40 -15.90 -14.91 -6.24
N ARG A 41 -15.97 -13.57 -6.22
CA ARG A 41 -15.04 -12.70 -6.95
C ARG A 41 -13.62 -12.84 -6.44
N LEU A 42 -13.46 -12.87 -5.13
CA LEU A 42 -12.18 -13.01 -4.46
C LEU A 42 -11.50 -14.33 -4.83
N ARG A 43 -12.24 -15.44 -4.80
CA ARG A 43 -11.73 -16.76 -5.23
C ARG A 43 -11.37 -16.81 -6.71
N ALA A 44 -12.07 -16.05 -7.56
CA ALA A 44 -11.76 -15.97 -8.99
C ALA A 44 -10.53 -15.12 -9.30
N HIS A 45 -10.14 -14.21 -8.40
CA HIS A 45 -8.99 -13.34 -8.58
C HIS A 45 -7.70 -14.01 -8.07
N THR A 46 -6.77 -14.33 -8.98
CA THR A 46 -5.55 -15.14 -8.68
C THR A 46 -4.75 -14.65 -7.46
N VAL A 47 -4.46 -13.34 -7.38
CA VAL A 47 -3.68 -12.76 -6.27
C VAL A 47 -4.44 -12.81 -4.94
N LEU A 48 -5.71 -12.38 -4.92
CA LEU A 48 -6.52 -12.38 -3.70
C LEU A 48 -6.77 -13.81 -3.20
N ALA A 49 -7.05 -14.75 -4.11
CA ALA A 49 -7.27 -16.15 -3.77
C ALA A 49 -6.05 -16.79 -3.09
N ALA A 50 -4.83 -16.42 -3.49
CA ALA A 50 -3.59 -16.93 -2.89
C ALA A 50 -3.41 -16.51 -1.42
N GLY A 51 -3.96 -15.37 -1.02
CA GLY A 51 -3.96 -14.90 0.37
C GLY A 51 -5.26 -15.16 1.14
N ALA A 52 -6.21 -15.87 0.55
CA ALA A 52 -7.49 -16.20 1.17
C ALA A 52 -7.44 -17.55 1.88
N LYS A 53 -7.98 -17.64 3.09
CA LYS A 53 -8.08 -18.88 3.86
C LYS A 53 -9.41 -18.94 4.59
N ARG A 54 -9.96 -20.15 4.77
CA ARG A 54 -11.04 -20.35 5.73
C ARG A 54 -10.47 -20.54 7.12
N LEU A 55 -10.90 -19.71 8.05
CA LEU A 55 -10.45 -19.71 9.44
C LEU A 55 -11.67 -19.70 10.37
N PRO A 56 -11.58 -20.31 11.57
CA PRO A 56 -12.58 -20.08 12.60
C PRO A 56 -12.51 -18.61 13.04
N VAL A 57 -13.67 -17.95 13.02
CA VAL A 57 -13.85 -16.59 13.53
C VAL A 57 -14.83 -16.69 14.69
N GLU A 58 -14.42 -16.17 15.84
CA GLU A 58 -15.26 -16.11 17.03
C GLU A 58 -16.40 -15.11 16.79
N THR A 59 -17.64 -15.59 16.93
CA THR A 59 -18.86 -14.78 16.86
C THR A 59 -19.64 -14.93 18.16
N ASP A 60 -20.65 -14.07 18.40
CA ASP A 60 -21.55 -14.17 19.56
C ASP A 60 -22.23 -15.55 19.71
N THR A 61 -22.34 -16.29 18.60
CA THR A 61 -22.96 -17.62 18.55
C THR A 61 -21.95 -18.78 18.60
N GLY A 62 -20.66 -18.47 18.76
CA GLY A 62 -19.54 -19.42 18.73
C GLY A 62 -18.68 -19.29 17.48
N ASP A 63 -17.74 -20.21 17.30
CA ASP A 63 -16.79 -20.17 16.18
C ASP A 63 -17.46 -20.56 14.86
N VAL A 64 -17.36 -19.67 13.86
CA VAL A 64 -17.87 -19.89 12.51
C VAL A 64 -16.71 -19.90 11.52
N GLN A 65 -16.70 -20.89 10.60
CA GLN A 65 -15.72 -20.94 9.53
C GLN A 65 -16.04 -19.90 8.45
N MET A 66 -15.25 -18.83 8.38
CA MET A 66 -15.44 -17.74 7.42
C MET A 66 -14.27 -17.65 6.45
N LEU A 67 -14.52 -17.10 5.25
CA LEU A 67 -13.43 -16.75 4.34
C LEU A 67 -12.75 -15.47 4.83
N CYS A 68 -11.47 -15.58 5.17
CA CYS A 68 -10.64 -14.48 5.62
C CYS A 68 -9.55 -14.18 4.60
N LEU A 69 -9.20 -12.91 4.45
CA LEU A 69 -8.13 -12.43 3.57
C LEU A 69 -7.01 -11.84 4.41
N LYS A 70 -5.74 -12.08 4.00
CA LYS A 70 -4.60 -11.39 4.60
C LYS A 70 -4.76 -9.88 4.53
N VAL A 71 -4.46 -9.19 5.62
CA VAL A 71 -4.62 -7.72 5.72
C VAL A 71 -3.82 -6.97 4.66
N GLU A 72 -2.64 -7.46 4.33
CA GLU A 72 -1.77 -6.91 3.26
C GLU A 72 -2.44 -6.88 1.88
N LEU A 73 -3.46 -7.73 1.66
CA LEU A 73 -4.21 -7.79 0.39
C LEU A 73 -5.53 -7.03 0.45
N LEU A 74 -5.93 -6.48 1.60
CA LEU A 74 -7.13 -5.65 1.70
C LEU A 74 -7.07 -4.41 0.82
N PRO A 75 -5.94 -3.68 0.69
CA PRO A 75 -5.88 -2.55 -0.23
C PRO A 75 -6.19 -2.93 -1.67
N LEU A 76 -5.65 -4.08 -2.12
CA LEU A 76 -5.95 -4.61 -3.45
C LEU A 76 -7.43 -4.98 -3.58
N TRP A 77 -8.01 -5.64 -2.59
CA TRP A 77 -9.45 -5.97 -2.62
C TRP A 77 -10.32 -4.72 -2.69
N LEU A 78 -10.06 -3.70 -1.86
CA LEU A 78 -10.79 -2.42 -1.86
C LEU A 78 -10.69 -1.70 -3.20
N LEU A 79 -9.55 -1.75 -3.89
CA LEU A 79 -9.36 -1.22 -5.25
C LEU A 79 -10.23 -1.93 -6.30
N THR A 80 -10.64 -3.18 -6.07
CA THR A 80 -11.51 -3.92 -7.00
C THR A 80 -13.00 -3.68 -6.76
N LEU A 81 -13.39 -3.01 -5.69
CA LEU A 81 -14.79 -2.77 -5.36
C LEU A 81 -15.39 -1.67 -6.23
N ASP A 82 -16.66 -1.85 -6.59
CA ASP A 82 -17.47 -0.84 -7.25
C ASP A 82 -18.12 0.05 -6.19
N VAL A 83 -17.70 1.32 -6.14
CA VAL A 83 -18.24 2.32 -5.19
C VAL A 83 -19.76 2.45 -5.33
N GLY A 84 -20.31 2.29 -6.54
CA GLY A 84 -21.75 2.39 -6.78
C GLY A 84 -22.59 1.31 -6.08
N GLN A 85 -21.97 0.20 -5.66
CA GLN A 85 -22.64 -0.90 -4.97
C GLN A 85 -22.62 -0.77 -3.44
N VAL A 86 -21.84 0.17 -2.89
CA VAL A 86 -21.79 0.42 -1.45
C VAL A 86 -23.06 1.15 -1.03
N SER A 87 -23.78 0.60 -0.05
CA SER A 87 -25.09 1.14 0.32
C SER A 87 -24.97 2.49 1.04
N ASP A 88 -24.01 2.62 1.97
CA ASP A 88 -23.80 3.81 2.77
C ASP A 88 -23.14 4.96 1.98
N PRO A 89 -23.76 6.15 1.89
CA PRO A 89 -23.15 7.33 1.25
C PRO A 89 -21.81 7.76 1.86
N ALA A 90 -21.63 7.63 3.18
CA ALA A 90 -20.37 8.01 3.83
C ALA A 90 -19.26 7.00 3.50
N GLY A 91 -19.57 5.70 3.57
CA GLY A 91 -18.70 4.62 3.10
C GLY A 91 -18.32 4.75 1.63
N ARG A 92 -19.24 5.20 0.76
CA ARG A 92 -18.95 5.51 -0.64
C ARG A 92 -17.88 6.58 -0.79
N ALA A 93 -18.06 7.72 -0.13
CA ALA A 93 -17.10 8.82 -0.19
C ALA A 93 -15.71 8.42 0.34
N ARG A 94 -15.66 7.60 1.40
CA ARG A 94 -14.40 7.07 1.96
C ARG A 94 -13.71 6.09 1.03
N LEU A 95 -14.46 5.15 0.45
CA LEU A 95 -13.91 4.19 -0.52
C LEU A 95 -13.41 4.91 -1.77
N GLU A 96 -14.15 5.90 -2.27
CA GLU A 96 -13.73 6.71 -3.42
C GLU A 96 -12.45 7.48 -3.12
N LEU A 97 -12.36 8.13 -1.96
CA LEU A 97 -11.16 8.83 -1.53
C LEU A 97 -9.97 7.88 -1.43
N PHE A 98 -10.16 6.73 -0.78
CA PHE A 98 -9.16 5.67 -0.70
C PHE A 98 -8.67 5.23 -2.08
N GLN A 99 -9.57 4.91 -3.01
CA GLN A 99 -9.21 4.45 -4.34
C GLN A 99 -8.44 5.52 -5.12
N ARG A 100 -8.81 6.80 -4.98
CA ARG A 100 -8.10 7.93 -5.61
C ARG A 100 -6.69 8.12 -5.04
N GLU A 101 -6.55 8.09 -3.72
CA GLU A 101 -5.24 8.22 -3.05
C GLU A 101 -4.33 7.04 -3.32
N ALA A 102 -4.88 5.82 -3.30
CA ALA A 102 -4.16 4.60 -3.63
C ALA A 102 -3.68 4.62 -5.09
N ALA A 103 -4.53 5.01 -6.05
CA ALA A 103 -4.12 5.15 -7.45
C ALA A 103 -2.99 6.19 -7.62
N SER A 104 -3.12 7.36 -6.98
CA SER A 104 -2.07 8.39 -6.98
C SER A 104 -0.75 7.89 -6.39
N THR A 105 -0.82 7.19 -5.26
CA THR A 105 0.36 6.62 -4.58
C THR A 105 1.01 5.52 -5.41
N LEU A 106 0.22 4.62 -6.00
CA LEU A 106 0.71 3.59 -6.89
C LEU A 106 1.43 4.21 -8.09
N TRP A 107 0.87 5.28 -8.68
CA TRP A 107 1.55 6.00 -9.76
C TRP A 107 2.85 6.64 -9.29
N GLN A 108 2.84 7.37 -8.18
CA GLN A 108 4.03 8.07 -7.67
C GLN A 108 5.18 7.12 -7.31
N THR A 109 4.86 5.92 -6.82
CA THR A 109 5.84 4.92 -6.40
C THR A 109 6.29 4.00 -7.53
N ALA A 110 5.38 3.61 -8.44
CA ALA A 110 5.67 2.69 -9.52
C ALA A 110 6.07 3.37 -10.83
N ARG A 111 5.92 4.70 -10.95
CA ARG A 111 6.36 5.42 -12.15
C ARG A 111 7.86 5.18 -12.39
N PRO A 112 8.27 4.80 -13.62
CA PRO A 112 9.67 4.82 -14.00
C PRO A 112 10.23 6.23 -13.76
N GLN A 113 11.45 6.31 -13.24
CA GLN A 113 12.13 7.60 -13.01
C GLN A 113 12.16 8.38 -14.34
N GLY A 114 11.58 9.59 -14.37
CA GLY A 114 11.52 10.43 -15.57
C GLY A 114 10.37 10.13 -16.54
N LEU A 115 9.29 9.48 -16.08
CA LEU A 115 8.06 9.34 -16.84
C LEU A 115 6.86 9.94 -16.08
N ASP A 116 6.40 11.10 -16.53
CA ASP A 116 5.13 11.71 -16.14
C ASP A 116 4.07 11.52 -17.23
N SER A 117 2.80 11.74 -16.90
CA SER A 117 1.70 11.70 -17.87
C SER A 117 1.84 12.79 -18.96
N GLY A 118 2.66 13.82 -18.72
CA GLY A 118 3.08 14.82 -19.69
C GLY A 118 4.32 14.44 -20.53
N ASP A 119 5.06 13.40 -20.14
CA ASP A 119 6.33 13.01 -20.79
C ASP A 119 6.14 12.16 -22.06
N VAL A 120 4.89 11.83 -22.41
CA VAL A 120 4.53 11.25 -23.73
C VAL A 120 4.94 12.18 -24.89
N LEU A 121 5.19 13.46 -24.61
CA LEU A 121 5.63 14.46 -25.59
C LEU A 121 7.15 14.58 -25.74
N LEU A 122 7.96 13.85 -24.97
CA LEU A 122 9.41 13.91 -25.16
C LEU A 122 9.79 13.08 -26.40
N PRO A 123 10.36 13.72 -27.44
CA PRO A 123 10.78 13.00 -28.62
C PRO A 123 11.92 12.04 -28.28
N SER A 124 12.17 11.05 -29.13
CA SER A 124 13.28 10.10 -28.95
C SER A 124 14.61 10.86 -28.75
N ARG A 125 15.59 10.34 -27.99
CA ARG A 125 16.86 11.08 -27.67
C ARG A 125 17.53 11.77 -28.86
N HIS A 126 17.50 11.15 -30.04
CA HIS A 126 18.09 11.69 -31.27
C HIS A 126 17.29 12.85 -31.90
N GLN A 127 16.06 13.07 -31.44
CA GLN A 127 15.12 14.12 -31.82
C GLN A 127 14.97 15.19 -30.71
N GLN A 128 15.59 15.00 -29.54
CA GLN A 128 15.58 15.97 -28.45
C GLN A 128 16.51 17.15 -28.77
N SER A 129 16.01 18.36 -28.57
CA SER A 129 16.81 19.59 -28.56
C SER A 129 17.83 19.58 -27.41
N GLN A 130 18.85 20.45 -27.48
CA GLN A 130 19.86 20.54 -26.41
C GLN A 130 19.24 20.91 -25.05
N ALA A 131 18.17 21.72 -25.04
CA ALA A 131 17.48 22.10 -23.80
C ALA A 131 16.75 20.91 -23.15
N GLU A 132 16.10 20.06 -23.96
CA GLU A 132 15.43 18.84 -23.47
C GLU A 132 16.43 17.82 -22.94
N GLN A 133 17.56 17.65 -23.63
CA GLN A 133 18.65 16.78 -23.16
C GLN A 133 19.24 17.27 -21.83
N ALA A 134 19.38 18.59 -21.68
CA ALA A 134 19.83 19.19 -20.42
C ALA A 134 18.83 18.94 -19.29
N TYR A 135 17.53 19.11 -19.54
CA TYR A 135 16.47 18.85 -18.56
C TYR A 135 16.47 17.39 -18.09
N VAL A 136 16.49 16.43 -19.03
CA VAL A 136 16.57 14.99 -18.71
C VAL A 136 17.85 14.68 -17.93
N GLY A 137 18.97 15.31 -18.31
CA GLY A 137 20.24 15.20 -17.59
C GLY A 137 20.15 15.70 -16.15
N THR A 138 19.52 16.85 -15.91
CA THR A 138 19.33 17.41 -14.57
C THR A 138 18.44 16.52 -13.71
N MET A 139 17.37 15.95 -14.27
CA MET A 139 16.51 15.01 -13.53
C MET A 139 17.27 13.74 -13.13
N ALA A 140 18.08 13.19 -14.04
CA ALA A 140 18.93 12.04 -13.72
C ALA A 140 19.94 12.37 -12.60
N MET A 141 20.56 13.56 -12.63
CA MET A 141 21.45 14.02 -11.57
C MET A 141 20.73 14.16 -10.23
N ALA A 142 19.53 14.74 -10.22
CA ALA A 142 18.71 14.86 -9.01
C ALA A 142 18.36 13.49 -8.41
N THR A 143 18.04 12.50 -9.25
CA THR A 143 17.81 11.12 -8.84
C THR A 143 19.05 10.50 -8.22
N LEU A 144 20.22 10.65 -8.85
CA LEU A 144 21.49 10.14 -8.31
C LEU A 144 21.81 10.76 -6.94
N ALA A 145 21.65 12.08 -6.81
CA ALA A 145 21.87 12.77 -5.54
C ALA A 145 20.96 12.23 -4.44
N ARG A 146 19.68 12.01 -4.74
CA ARG A 146 18.74 11.39 -3.78
C ARG A 146 19.18 10.00 -3.34
N HIS A 147 19.66 9.16 -4.26
CA HIS A 147 20.15 7.83 -3.93
C HIS A 147 21.39 7.90 -3.02
N GLN A 148 22.33 8.79 -3.33
CA GLN A 148 23.53 9.00 -2.52
C GLN A 148 23.19 9.41 -1.08
N MET A 149 22.25 10.36 -0.92
CA MET A 149 21.80 10.78 0.42
C MET A 149 21.15 9.65 1.23
N MET A 150 20.46 8.71 0.58
CA MET A 150 19.87 7.56 1.28
C MET A 150 20.94 6.56 1.72
N ILE A 151 21.96 6.32 0.89
CA ILE A 151 23.10 5.47 1.23
C ILE A 151 23.86 6.07 2.42
N GLU A 152 24.15 7.37 2.38
CA GLU A 152 24.85 8.06 3.48
C GLU A 152 24.08 7.95 4.79
N ARG A 153 22.76 8.14 4.78
CA ARG A 153 21.93 7.95 5.98
C ARG A 153 21.92 6.51 6.52
N GLN A 154 22.03 5.52 5.64
CA GLN A 154 22.14 4.11 6.07
C GLN A 154 23.51 3.85 6.71
N LEU A 155 24.59 4.38 6.13
CA LEU A 155 25.94 4.24 6.68
C LEU A 155 26.07 4.96 8.03
N ASP A 156 25.51 6.16 8.16
CA ASP A 156 25.51 6.91 9.43
C ASP A 156 24.69 6.20 10.52
N GLY A 157 23.60 5.52 10.14
CA GLY A 157 22.79 4.71 11.06
C GLY A 157 23.54 3.48 11.58
N VAL A 158 24.31 2.79 10.73
CA VAL A 158 25.15 1.64 11.12
C VAL A 158 26.31 2.08 12.01
N GLY A 159 26.93 3.24 11.73
CA GLY A 159 28.03 3.76 12.55
C GLY A 159 27.61 4.22 13.96
N ALA A 160 26.33 4.52 14.18
CA ALA A 160 25.80 4.84 15.50
C ALA A 160 25.55 3.60 16.37
N GLU A 161 25.23 2.45 15.77
CA GLU A 161 25.08 1.16 16.47
C GLU A 161 26.45 0.59 16.88
N ASP A 162 27.48 0.73 16.05
CA ASP A 162 28.85 0.28 16.37
C ASP A 162 29.52 1.13 17.47
N ALA A 163 29.09 2.39 17.68
CA ALA A 163 29.66 3.29 18.69
C ALA A 163 29.08 3.07 20.10
N ASP A 164 27.92 2.41 20.21
CA ASP A 164 27.27 2.07 21.49
C ASP A 164 27.77 0.72 22.05
N ASP A 165 28.32 -0.16 21.20
CA ASP A 165 28.88 -1.46 21.61
C ASP A 165 30.31 -1.36 22.20
N ASP A 166 31.02 -0.25 22.02
CA ASP A 166 32.38 -0.03 22.53
C ASP A 166 32.44 0.68 23.91
N GLN A 167 31.28 0.96 24.53
CA GLN A 167 31.20 1.51 25.90
C GLN A 167 30.72 0.50 26.96
N GLY A 168 30.58 -0.78 26.58
CA GLY A 168 30.15 -1.86 27.46
C GLY A 168 31.26 -2.87 27.81
N ALA A 169 31.91 -2.63 28.95
CA ALA A 169 32.58 -3.61 29.83
C ALA A 169 33.93 -4.23 29.40
N ASP A 170 35.00 -3.78 30.06
CA ASP A 170 36.10 -4.67 30.45
C ASP A 170 35.58 -5.61 31.56
N PRO A 171 35.50 -6.94 31.35
CA PRO A 171 35.02 -7.87 32.37
C PRO A 171 36.05 -8.20 33.45
N TRP A 172 37.27 -7.64 33.40
CA TRP A 172 38.39 -8.03 34.27
C TRP A 172 39.25 -6.87 34.82
N ALA A 173 38.73 -5.65 34.92
CA ALA A 173 39.36 -4.55 35.66
C ALA A 173 38.94 -4.52 37.15
#